data_AF-A0A945FKE3-F1
#
_entry.id   AF-A0A945FKE3-F1
#
_cell.length_a   1.000
_cell.length_b   1.000
_cell.length_c   1.000
_cell.angle_alpha   90.00
_cell.angle_beta   90.00
_cell.angle_gamma   90.00
#
_symmetry.space_group_name_H-M   'P 1'
#
loop_
_entity.id
_entity.type
_entity.pdbx_description
1 polymer ?
#
loop_
_entity_poly.entity_id
_entity_poly.type
_entity_poly.pdbx_seq_one_letter_code
_entity_poly.pdbx_strand_id
1 'polypeptide(L)'
;FQLYGYEQALGVDRGIAKSQAYRLPIHRNWYKTTISHNTILVDEEARDEGDCELVLYAENDRYAAVVARDGEAYPGVSHQRLLVLTPEYLIVMDDMGAERSRRFNWMYHNYGSKVMAEGMSLDATEAKFRGAEYLEHIKKGVTDQSFQVQFVGEDVTTTLWMVSDSNTQVLTADGPGETVLERIPMAMITREGKSVQFAAVLEAVSNTEKSQVREVSAVQDAEAQTVTVAYGDREDVLVFGADGTLSFTIDGKQVLRGDVLEK
;
A
#
# COMPACT_ATOMS: atom_id res chain seq x y z
N PHE A 1 0.98 -6.59 -4.24
CA PHE A 1 -0.39 -7.16 -4.20
C PHE A 1 -1.21 -6.59 -5.34
N GLN A 2 -2.25 -7.29 -5.78
CA GLN A 2 -3.21 -6.76 -6.75
C GLN A 2 -4.58 -6.66 -6.08
N LEU A 3 -5.36 -5.64 -6.45
CA LEU A 3 -6.71 -5.42 -5.93
C LEU A 3 -7.70 -5.46 -7.09
N TYR A 4 -8.74 -6.27 -6.95
CA TYR A 4 -9.85 -6.38 -7.88
C TYR A 4 -11.13 -6.01 -7.14
N GLY A 5 -12.03 -5.30 -7.80
CA GLY A 5 -13.32 -4.87 -7.26
C GLY A 5 -14.18 -4.34 -8.40
N TYR A 6 -15.51 -4.36 -8.25
CA TYR A 6 -16.44 -3.95 -9.32
C TYR A 6 -16.14 -4.63 -10.67
N GLU A 7 -15.85 -5.94 -10.64
CA GLU A 7 -15.54 -6.77 -11.82
C GLU A 7 -14.32 -6.32 -12.65
N GLN A 8 -13.46 -5.46 -12.09
CA GLN A 8 -12.28 -4.93 -12.79
C GLN A 8 -11.03 -4.96 -11.91
N ALA A 9 -9.85 -4.90 -12.56
CA ALA A 9 -8.59 -4.68 -11.87
C ALA A 9 -8.53 -3.21 -11.43
N LEU A 10 -8.21 -2.99 -10.14
CA LEU A 10 -8.05 -1.65 -9.56
C LEU A 10 -6.58 -1.42 -9.24
N GLY A 11 -6.07 -2.03 -8.18
CA GLY A 11 -4.65 -1.97 -7.80
C GLY A 11 -3.83 -2.93 -8.64
N VAL A 12 -2.91 -2.42 -9.45
CA VAL A 12 -2.18 -3.21 -10.44
C VAL A 12 -0.73 -3.44 -10.06
N ASP A 13 -0.23 -4.62 -10.42
CA ASP A 13 1.14 -5.04 -10.14
C ASP A 13 1.81 -5.37 -11.49
N ARG A 14 2.57 -4.41 -12.03
CA ARG A 14 3.03 -4.47 -13.43
C ARG A 14 4.46 -4.99 -13.50
N GLY A 15 4.59 -6.31 -13.39
CA GLY A 15 5.85 -7.04 -13.56
C GLY A 15 6.20 -7.47 -14.99
N ILE A 16 5.29 -7.27 -15.96
CA ILE A 16 5.41 -7.82 -17.32
C ILE A 16 5.01 -6.77 -18.35
N ALA A 17 5.92 -6.51 -19.29
CA ALA A 17 5.66 -5.67 -20.46
C ALA A 17 5.10 -6.49 -21.62
N LYS A 18 4.25 -5.90 -22.48
CA LYS A 18 3.90 -6.54 -23.75
C LYS A 18 5.11 -6.57 -24.71
N SER A 19 5.46 -7.79 -25.14
CA SER A 19 6.48 -8.27 -26.11
C SER A 19 7.71 -7.41 -26.44
N GLN A 20 7.55 -6.20 -26.97
CA GLN A 20 8.65 -5.39 -27.52
C GLN A 20 9.52 -4.75 -26.43
N ALA A 21 8.97 -4.52 -25.23
CA ALA A 21 9.72 -3.84 -24.17
C ALA A 21 10.81 -4.71 -23.51
N TYR A 22 10.76 -6.05 -23.64
CA TYR A 22 11.72 -6.97 -23.02
C TYR A 22 13.19 -6.69 -23.37
N ARG A 23 13.45 -6.12 -24.56
CA ARG A 23 14.79 -5.78 -25.04
C ARG A 23 15.19 -4.33 -24.77
N LEU A 24 14.28 -3.53 -24.22
CA LEU A 24 14.50 -2.11 -23.97
C LEU A 24 14.91 -1.86 -22.51
N PRO A 25 15.65 -0.77 -22.21
CA PRO A 25 16.07 -0.45 -20.85
C PRO A 25 14.93 -0.42 -19.82
N ILE A 26 13.72 -0.03 -20.26
CA ILE A 26 12.53 0.02 -19.40
C ILE A 26 12.17 -1.32 -18.77
N HIS A 27 12.47 -2.46 -19.42
CA HIS A 27 12.23 -3.76 -18.81
C HIS A 27 13.06 -3.99 -17.55
N ARG A 28 14.31 -3.53 -17.54
CA ARG A 28 15.23 -3.67 -16.40
C ARG A 28 15.08 -2.55 -15.37
N ASN A 29 14.67 -1.36 -15.81
CA ASN A 29 14.66 -0.17 -14.96
C ASN A 29 13.26 0.20 -14.44
N TRP A 30 12.20 -0.41 -14.98
CA TRP A 30 10.81 -0.24 -14.52
C TRP A 30 10.19 -1.61 -14.21
N TYR A 31 9.87 -2.41 -15.24
CA TYR A 31 9.03 -3.60 -15.10
C TYR A 31 9.55 -4.71 -14.17
N LYS A 32 10.87 -4.78 -13.94
CA LYS A 32 11.49 -5.76 -13.03
C LYS A 32 11.86 -5.17 -11.66
N THR A 33 11.59 -3.88 -11.46
CA THR A 33 12.08 -3.14 -10.30
C THR A 33 10.93 -2.85 -9.36
N THR A 34 11.19 -2.93 -8.06
CA THR A 34 10.22 -2.71 -6.97
C THR A 34 9.31 -1.50 -7.16
N ILE A 35 9.80 -0.43 -7.81
CA ILE A 35 9.02 0.79 -8.07
C ILE A 35 7.75 0.55 -8.91
N SER A 36 7.69 -0.48 -9.76
CA SER A 36 6.51 -0.80 -10.59
C SER A 36 5.51 -1.74 -9.89
N HIS A 37 5.74 -2.05 -8.61
CA HIS A 37 4.97 -3.03 -7.85
C HIS A 37 4.35 -2.39 -6.61
N ASN A 38 3.25 -2.97 -6.12
CA ASN A 38 2.56 -2.51 -4.91
C ASN A 38 3.24 -3.10 -3.65
N THR A 39 4.39 -2.54 -3.28
CA THR A 39 5.25 -3.02 -2.18
C THR A 39 6.18 -1.92 -1.65
N ILE A 40 7.10 -2.26 -0.75
CA ILE A 40 8.08 -1.36 -0.15
C ILE A 40 9.39 -1.36 -0.95
N LEU A 41 9.87 -0.16 -1.31
CA LEU A 41 11.20 0.09 -1.85
C LEU A 41 12.08 0.73 -0.77
N VAL A 42 13.21 0.08 -0.44
CA VAL A 42 14.14 0.53 0.61
C VAL A 42 15.34 1.23 -0.02
N ASP A 43 15.69 2.42 0.48
CA ASP A 43 16.83 3.25 0.05
C ASP A 43 16.91 3.49 -1.48
N GLU A 44 15.79 3.29 -2.20
CA GLU A 44 15.73 3.37 -3.67
C GLU A 44 16.65 2.34 -4.38
N GLU A 45 16.97 1.25 -3.67
CA GLU A 45 17.85 0.18 -4.12
C GLU A 45 17.08 -1.01 -4.71
N ALA A 46 17.79 -1.85 -5.47
CA ALA A 46 17.22 -3.11 -5.93
C ALA A 46 17.08 -4.09 -4.74
N ARG A 47 15.95 -4.80 -4.70
CA ARG A 47 15.72 -5.94 -3.79
C ARG A 47 16.49 -7.17 -4.28
N ASP A 48 17.09 -7.92 -3.36
CA ASP A 48 17.62 -9.26 -3.64
C ASP A 48 16.49 -10.31 -3.65
N GLU A 49 16.75 -11.48 -4.24
CA GLU A 49 15.85 -12.62 -4.10
C GLU A 49 15.83 -13.04 -2.63
N GLY A 50 14.66 -12.95 -1.99
CA GLY A 50 14.44 -13.32 -0.60
C GLY A 50 13.33 -14.35 -0.48
N ASP A 51 13.49 -15.27 0.47
CA ASP A 51 12.42 -16.16 0.88
C ASP A 51 11.31 -15.34 1.56
N CYS A 52 10.06 -15.74 1.33
CA CYS A 52 8.90 -15.14 1.97
C CYS A 52 8.20 -16.22 2.80
N GLU A 53 7.85 -15.87 4.02
CA GLU A 53 7.15 -16.74 4.96
C GLU A 53 5.69 -16.31 5.07
N LEU A 54 4.77 -17.26 4.84
CA LEU A 54 3.37 -17.09 5.22
C LEU A 54 3.26 -17.25 6.74
N VAL A 55 2.90 -16.18 7.44
CA VAL A 55 2.85 -16.12 8.91
C VAL A 55 1.45 -16.45 9.43
N LEU A 56 0.41 -15.94 8.78
CA LEU A 56 -0.98 -16.15 9.16
C LEU A 56 -1.86 -16.16 7.92
N TYR A 57 -2.84 -17.06 7.90
CA TYR A 57 -3.96 -17.02 6.95
C TYR A 57 -5.25 -17.32 7.71
N ALA A 58 -6.26 -16.46 7.56
CA ALA A 58 -7.58 -16.67 8.14
C ALA A 58 -8.65 -16.16 7.16
N GLU A 59 -9.72 -16.91 6.98
CA GLU A 59 -10.82 -16.52 6.10
C GLU A 59 -12.17 -17.03 6.59
N ASN A 60 -13.22 -16.41 6.06
CA ASN A 60 -14.59 -16.91 6.04
C ASN A 60 -15.30 -16.37 4.77
N ASP A 61 -16.61 -16.59 4.66
CA ASP A 61 -17.40 -16.21 3.49
C ASP A 61 -17.34 -14.73 3.10
N ARG A 62 -16.92 -13.83 4.01
CA ARG A 62 -16.92 -12.38 3.78
C ARG A 62 -15.59 -11.69 4.01
N TYR A 63 -14.71 -12.28 4.82
CA TYR A 63 -13.47 -11.64 5.26
C TYR A 63 -12.30 -12.57 5.05
N ALA A 64 -11.16 -12.01 4.66
CA ALA A 64 -9.90 -12.73 4.57
C ALA A 64 -8.77 -11.89 5.15
N ALA A 65 -7.84 -12.53 5.84
CA ALA A 65 -6.63 -11.93 6.36
C ALA A 65 -5.42 -12.78 5.99
N VAL A 66 -4.34 -12.11 5.61
CA VAL A 66 -3.04 -12.74 5.41
C VAL A 66 -1.96 -11.89 6.04
N VAL A 67 -1.03 -12.55 6.75
CA VAL A 67 0.22 -11.95 7.18
C VAL A 67 1.35 -12.71 6.52
N ALA A 68 2.24 -11.98 5.87
CA ALA A 68 3.46 -12.51 5.29
C ALA A 68 4.66 -11.71 5.77
N ARG A 69 5.79 -12.40 5.97
CA ARG A 69 7.06 -11.79 6.33
C ARG A 69 8.05 -12.02 5.20
N ASP A 70 8.58 -10.94 4.68
CA ASP A 70 9.71 -11.01 3.77
C ASP A 70 10.97 -11.33 4.58
N GLY A 71 11.82 -12.20 4.06
CA GLY A 71 13.15 -12.45 4.60
C GLY A 71 14.08 -11.25 4.40
N GLU A 72 15.39 -11.49 4.37
CA GLU A 72 16.41 -10.45 4.16
C GLU A 72 16.51 -9.99 2.70
N ALA A 73 15.38 -9.60 2.10
CA ALA A 73 15.28 -8.96 0.79
C ALA A 73 16.14 -7.71 0.65
N TYR A 74 16.38 -7.04 1.78
CA TYR A 74 17.39 -6.00 1.92
C TYR A 74 18.20 -6.33 3.20
N PRO A 75 19.55 -6.31 3.16
CA PRO A 75 20.36 -6.66 4.32
C PRO A 75 20.02 -5.80 5.55
N GLY A 76 19.81 -6.47 6.69
CA GLY A 76 19.49 -5.83 7.97
C GLY A 76 18.11 -5.16 8.02
N VAL A 77 17.18 -5.54 7.15
CA VAL A 77 15.80 -5.04 7.11
C VAL A 77 14.83 -6.20 7.26
N SER A 78 13.84 -6.03 8.14
CA SER A 78 12.69 -6.92 8.27
C SER A 78 11.46 -6.23 7.72
N HIS A 79 10.62 -6.99 7.00
CA HIS A 79 9.35 -6.51 6.47
C HIS A 79 8.25 -7.51 6.78
N GLN A 80 7.19 -7.06 7.45
CA GLN A 80 5.96 -7.81 7.61
C GLN A 80 4.81 -7.05 6.96
N ARG A 81 4.02 -7.73 6.15
CA ARG A 81 2.81 -7.19 5.56
C ARG A 81 1.59 -7.95 6.06
N LEU A 82 0.60 -7.21 6.51
CA LEU A 82 -0.73 -7.69 6.84
C LEU A 82 -1.74 -7.10 5.85
N LEU A 83 -2.60 -7.95 5.31
CA LEU A 83 -3.74 -7.56 4.48
C LEU A 83 -5.02 -8.09 5.12
N VAL A 84 -6.05 -7.26 5.24
CA VAL A 84 -7.40 -7.69 5.65
C VAL A 84 -8.41 -7.17 4.64
N LEU A 85 -9.00 -8.09 3.89
CA LEU A 85 -10.02 -7.82 2.89
C LEU A 85 -11.41 -7.92 3.52
N THR A 86 -12.21 -6.88 3.32
CA THR A 86 -13.64 -6.85 3.64
C THR A 86 -14.46 -6.71 2.35
N PRO A 87 -15.79 -6.87 2.40
CA PRO A 87 -16.65 -6.55 1.26
C PRO A 87 -16.58 -5.08 0.83
N GLU A 88 -16.18 -4.18 1.73
CA GLU A 88 -16.24 -2.73 1.53
C GLU A 88 -14.87 -2.09 1.24
N TYR A 89 -13.78 -2.63 1.78
CA TYR A 89 -12.44 -2.06 1.65
C TYR A 89 -11.33 -3.08 1.95
N LEU A 90 -10.09 -2.72 1.65
CA LEU A 90 -8.88 -3.47 2.00
C LEU A 90 -8.04 -2.67 3.00
N ILE A 91 -7.71 -3.27 4.15
CA ILE A 91 -6.68 -2.77 5.06
C ILE A 91 -5.32 -3.33 4.61
N VAL A 92 -4.33 -2.46 4.50
CA VAL A 92 -2.93 -2.80 4.23
C VAL A 92 -2.06 -2.25 5.35
N MET A 93 -1.32 -3.10 6.03
CA MET A 93 -0.35 -2.69 7.03
C MET A 93 1.02 -3.26 6.67
N ASP A 94 2.04 -2.40 6.66
CA ASP A 94 3.43 -2.76 6.45
C ASP A 94 4.26 -2.30 7.63
N ASP A 95 4.90 -3.24 8.30
CA ASP A 95 5.82 -2.99 9.39
C ASP A 95 7.25 -3.23 8.95
N MET A 96 8.03 -2.17 9.03
CA MET A 96 9.43 -2.14 8.64
C MET A 96 10.30 -2.02 9.87
N GLY A 97 11.27 -2.92 9.99
CA GLY A 97 12.34 -2.86 10.98
C GLY A 97 13.69 -2.83 10.29
N ALA A 98 14.66 -2.11 10.87
CA ALA A 98 16.02 -2.06 10.35
C ALA A 98 17.07 -1.82 11.46
N GLU A 99 18.25 -2.40 11.29
CA GLU A 99 19.37 -2.25 12.24
C GLU A 99 19.90 -0.80 12.32
N ARG A 100 19.84 -0.09 11.18
CA ARG A 100 20.16 1.34 11.03
C ARG A 100 18.97 2.09 10.44
N SER A 101 18.97 3.41 10.55
CA SER A 101 17.94 4.23 9.89
C SER A 101 17.98 4.00 8.37
N ARG A 102 16.81 3.75 7.78
CA ARG A 102 16.60 3.55 6.33
C ARG A 102 15.50 4.47 5.82
N ARG A 103 15.44 4.65 4.50
CA ARG A 103 14.33 5.29 3.79
C ARG A 103 13.42 4.22 3.22
N PHE A 104 12.14 4.26 3.58
CA PHE A 104 11.13 3.31 3.11
C PHE A 104 10.12 4.03 2.22
N ASN A 105 9.91 3.53 1.01
CA ASN A 105 8.95 4.06 0.06
C ASN A 105 7.84 3.02 -0.16
N TRP A 106 6.65 3.32 0.34
CA TRP A 106 5.45 2.51 0.12
C TRP A 106 4.83 2.87 -1.22
N MET A 107 4.75 1.91 -2.13
CA MET A 107 4.33 2.09 -3.51
C MET A 107 2.92 1.54 -3.75
N TYR A 108 2.10 2.31 -4.46
CA TYR A 108 0.81 1.83 -4.93
C TYR A 108 0.44 2.41 -6.29
N HIS A 109 0.05 1.52 -7.19
CA HIS A 109 -0.40 1.80 -8.56
C HIS A 109 -1.85 1.35 -8.68
N ASN A 110 -2.69 2.22 -9.20
CA ASN A 110 -4.11 1.91 -9.36
C ASN A 110 -4.64 2.51 -10.66
N TYR A 111 -5.48 1.74 -11.35
CA TYR A 111 -6.09 2.18 -12.59
C TYR A 111 -6.95 3.42 -12.37
N GLY A 112 -6.72 4.43 -13.20
CA GLY A 112 -7.48 5.66 -13.18
C GLY A 112 -7.04 6.61 -14.27
N SER A 113 -7.86 7.63 -14.49
CA SER A 113 -7.55 8.75 -15.36
C SER A 113 -6.68 9.81 -14.67
N LYS A 114 -6.65 9.81 -13.33
CA LYS A 114 -5.97 10.83 -12.52
C LYS A 114 -5.68 10.34 -11.12
N VAL A 115 -4.58 10.81 -10.53
CA VAL A 115 -4.27 10.72 -9.10
C VAL A 115 -4.31 12.11 -8.43
N MET A 116 -4.88 12.19 -7.24
CA MET A 116 -4.98 13.42 -6.44
C MET A 116 -4.74 13.12 -4.97
N ALA A 117 -3.93 13.94 -4.29
CA ALA A 117 -3.85 13.90 -2.83
C ALA A 117 -4.79 14.97 -2.27
N GLU A 118 -5.79 14.55 -1.50
CA GLU A 118 -6.80 15.45 -0.91
C GLU A 118 -6.30 16.02 0.41
N GLY A 119 -6.67 17.28 0.69
CA GLY A 119 -6.31 17.95 1.94
C GLY A 119 -4.84 18.35 2.07
N MET A 120 -4.04 18.25 1.00
CA MET A 120 -2.66 18.70 0.98
C MET A 120 -2.24 19.33 -0.35
N SER A 121 -1.25 20.21 -0.29
CA SER A 121 -0.63 20.81 -1.47
C SER A 121 0.56 19.96 -1.91
N LEU A 122 0.57 19.58 -3.19
CA LEU A 122 1.72 18.95 -3.83
C LEU A 122 2.25 19.85 -4.94
N ASP A 123 3.56 20.05 -4.96
CA ASP A 123 4.24 20.88 -5.95
C ASP A 123 4.82 20.00 -7.07
N ALA A 124 4.68 20.47 -8.31
CA ALA A 124 5.32 19.84 -9.47
C ALA A 124 6.84 19.84 -9.28
N THR A 125 7.47 18.70 -9.53
CA THR A 125 8.90 18.52 -9.27
C THR A 125 9.51 17.41 -10.14
N GLU A 126 10.80 17.18 -9.94
CA GLU A 126 11.51 16.05 -10.52
C GLU A 126 11.84 15.01 -9.43
N ALA A 127 12.07 13.76 -9.83
CA ALA A 127 12.61 12.72 -8.97
C ALA A 127 13.92 12.20 -9.55
N LYS A 128 14.89 11.91 -8.67
CA LYS A 128 16.25 11.52 -9.06
C LYS A 128 16.64 10.21 -8.39
N PHE A 129 15.96 9.15 -8.78
CA PHE A 129 16.24 7.78 -8.36
C PHE A 129 15.99 6.82 -9.51
N ARG A 130 16.47 5.58 -9.41
CA ARG A 130 16.33 4.59 -10.47
C ARG A 130 14.85 4.28 -10.73
N GLY A 131 14.42 4.41 -11.99
CA GLY A 131 13.03 4.23 -12.40
C GLY A 131 12.23 5.54 -12.45
N ALA A 132 12.71 6.60 -11.79
CA ALA A 132 12.08 7.93 -11.88
C ALA A 132 12.06 8.47 -13.31
N GLU A 133 13.00 8.05 -14.17
CA GLU A 133 13.07 8.49 -15.56
C GLU A 133 11.85 8.08 -16.40
N TYR A 134 11.00 7.19 -15.89
CA TYR A 134 9.77 6.75 -16.56
C TYR A 134 8.50 7.40 -16.03
N LEU A 135 8.60 8.15 -14.92
CA LEU A 135 7.48 8.81 -14.26
C LEU A 135 7.13 10.11 -14.96
N GLU A 136 5.84 10.37 -15.09
CA GLU A 136 5.28 11.63 -15.58
C GLU A 136 4.46 12.33 -14.50
N HIS A 137 4.22 13.63 -14.68
CA HIS A 137 3.38 14.46 -13.81
C HIS A 137 3.71 14.37 -12.31
N ILE A 138 5.00 14.23 -11.99
CA ILE A 138 5.46 14.07 -10.60
C ILE A 138 5.11 15.32 -9.78
N LYS A 139 4.42 15.10 -8.67
CA LYS A 139 4.18 16.11 -7.64
C LYS A 139 4.59 15.57 -6.29
N LYS A 140 5.12 16.43 -5.41
CA LYS A 140 5.54 16.05 -4.06
C LYS A 140 5.10 17.06 -2.99
N GLY A 141 4.91 16.56 -1.78
CA GLY A 141 4.63 17.36 -0.59
C GLY A 141 5.00 16.59 0.68
N VAL A 142 4.84 17.22 1.83
CA VAL A 142 5.14 16.65 3.14
C VAL A 142 3.98 16.93 4.09
N THR A 143 3.66 15.97 4.95
CA THR A 143 2.63 16.12 5.99
C THR A 143 2.97 15.31 7.24
N ASP A 144 2.42 15.74 8.36
CA ASP A 144 2.38 14.98 9.62
C ASP A 144 0.99 14.42 9.91
N GLN A 145 0.00 14.75 9.08
CA GLN A 145 -1.41 14.38 9.26
C GLN A 145 -1.77 13.15 8.44
N SER A 146 -2.86 12.47 8.79
CA SER A 146 -3.49 11.49 7.93
C SER A 146 -3.97 12.17 6.65
N PHE A 147 -3.93 11.46 5.53
CA PHE A 147 -4.30 12.03 4.23
C PHE A 147 -4.94 10.99 3.32
N GLN A 148 -5.56 11.47 2.26
CA GLN A 148 -6.14 10.64 1.22
C GLN A 148 -5.40 10.81 -0.10
N VAL A 149 -5.32 9.73 -0.87
CA VAL A 149 -4.97 9.74 -2.29
C VAL A 149 -6.10 9.08 -3.08
N GLN A 150 -6.69 9.82 -4.02
CA GLN A 150 -7.75 9.33 -4.88
C GLN A 150 -7.23 8.98 -6.26
N PHE A 151 -7.60 7.80 -6.73
CA PHE A 151 -7.38 7.28 -8.08
C PHE A 151 -8.72 7.31 -8.80
N VAL A 152 -8.94 8.33 -9.64
CA VAL A 152 -10.24 8.61 -10.26
C VAL A 152 -10.36 7.79 -11.56
N GLY A 153 -11.14 6.71 -11.52
CA GLY A 153 -11.51 5.93 -12.70
C GLY A 153 -12.79 6.44 -13.37
N GLU A 154 -13.15 5.82 -14.49
CA GLU A 154 -14.35 6.16 -15.27
C GLU A 154 -15.64 5.83 -14.49
N ASP A 155 -15.73 4.62 -13.95
CA ASP A 155 -16.91 4.13 -13.21
C ASP A 155 -16.67 4.00 -11.69
N VAL A 156 -15.41 3.84 -11.30
CA VAL A 156 -15.00 3.54 -9.91
C VAL A 156 -13.85 4.45 -9.52
N THR A 157 -13.93 5.04 -8.33
CA THR A 157 -12.82 5.75 -7.71
C THR A 157 -12.29 4.92 -6.56
N THR A 158 -10.97 4.69 -6.54
CA THR A 158 -10.31 4.10 -5.37
C THR A 158 -9.72 5.20 -4.50
N THR A 159 -10.09 5.25 -3.23
CA THR A 159 -9.53 6.16 -2.24
C THR A 159 -8.59 5.37 -1.33
N LEU A 160 -7.33 5.79 -1.28
CA LEU A 160 -6.36 5.38 -0.29
C LEU A 160 -6.39 6.35 0.87
N TRP A 161 -6.66 5.87 2.07
CA TRP A 161 -6.41 6.58 3.33
C TRP A 161 -5.08 6.12 3.92
N MET A 162 -4.20 7.05 4.26
CA MET A 162 -2.93 6.76 4.94
C MET A 162 -2.96 7.37 6.35
N VAL A 163 -2.67 6.54 7.35
CA VAL A 163 -2.57 6.98 8.76
C VAL A 163 -1.41 7.97 8.91
N SER A 164 -1.57 8.98 9.78
CA SER A 164 -0.54 9.98 10.08
C SER A 164 0.76 9.36 10.57
N ASP A 165 1.89 9.95 10.18
CA ASP A 165 3.19 9.80 10.82
C ASP A 165 3.99 11.07 10.51
N SER A 166 4.92 11.40 11.40
CA SER A 166 5.80 12.56 11.28
C SER A 166 6.62 12.54 10.00
N ASN A 167 6.78 13.72 9.41
CA ASN A 167 7.61 14.00 8.24
C ASN A 167 7.35 13.03 7.07
N THR A 168 6.08 12.65 6.86
CA THR A 168 5.70 11.76 5.76
C THR A 168 5.76 12.52 4.44
N GLN A 169 6.60 12.05 3.50
CA GLN A 169 6.63 12.60 2.15
C GLN A 169 5.59 11.87 1.29
N VAL A 170 4.86 12.63 0.47
CA VAL A 170 3.85 12.10 -0.45
C VAL A 170 4.25 12.50 -1.86
N LEU A 171 4.29 11.53 -2.76
CA LEU A 171 4.55 11.71 -4.17
C LEU A 171 3.39 11.11 -4.97
N THR A 172 2.84 11.86 -5.91
CA THR A 172 1.94 11.35 -6.93
C THR A 172 2.57 11.49 -8.31
N ALA A 173 2.34 10.52 -9.18
CA ALA A 173 2.91 10.47 -10.53
C ALA A 173 2.08 9.53 -11.41
N ASP A 174 2.44 9.48 -12.69
CA ASP A 174 1.96 8.46 -13.61
C ASP A 174 3.13 7.57 -14.08
N GLY A 175 3.01 6.27 -13.86
CA GLY A 175 4.00 5.25 -14.25
C GLY A 175 3.60 4.47 -15.51
N PRO A 176 4.54 3.86 -16.26
CA PRO A 176 4.21 2.99 -17.38
C PRO A 176 3.33 1.78 -17.00
N GLY A 177 2.27 1.56 -17.80
CA GLY A 177 1.41 0.37 -17.76
C GLY A 177 1.93 -0.79 -18.60
N GLU A 178 1.05 -1.56 -19.24
CA GLU A 178 1.42 -2.70 -20.11
C GLU A 178 2.29 -2.29 -21.30
N THR A 179 2.12 -1.05 -21.74
CA THR A 179 2.95 -0.40 -22.75
C THR A 179 3.54 0.88 -22.19
N VAL A 180 4.60 1.38 -22.84
CA VAL A 180 5.24 2.65 -22.46
C VAL A 180 4.33 3.87 -22.66
N LEU A 181 3.25 3.73 -23.45
CA LEU A 181 2.27 4.78 -23.73
C LEU A 181 1.12 4.77 -22.73
N GLU A 182 0.87 3.64 -22.08
CA GLU A 182 -0.12 3.54 -21.03
C GLU A 182 0.45 4.16 -19.75
N ARG A 183 -0.33 5.04 -19.13
CA ARG A 183 0.06 5.77 -17.92
C ARG A 183 -0.88 5.41 -16.80
N ILE A 184 -0.32 4.81 -15.76
CA ILE A 184 -1.03 4.32 -14.57
C ILE A 184 -0.75 5.30 -13.44
N PRO A 185 -1.80 5.92 -12.87
CA PRO A 185 -1.62 6.78 -11.72
C PRO A 185 -1.08 6.00 -10.51
N MET A 186 -0.20 6.65 -9.77
CA MET A 186 0.48 6.03 -8.63
C MET A 186 0.72 7.01 -7.48
N ALA A 187 0.86 6.44 -6.29
CA ALA A 187 1.32 7.12 -5.09
C ALA A 187 2.58 6.44 -4.55
N MET A 188 3.51 7.25 -4.05
CA MET A 188 4.65 6.84 -3.25
C MET A 188 4.61 7.61 -1.94
N ILE A 189 4.58 6.89 -0.82
CA ILE A 189 4.60 7.46 0.53
C ILE A 189 5.95 7.11 1.16
N THR A 190 6.72 8.11 1.57
CA THR A 190 8.06 7.91 2.12
C THR A 190 8.13 8.27 3.59
N ARG A 191 8.74 7.39 4.37
CA ARG A 191 9.10 7.58 5.78
C ARG A 191 10.54 7.12 6.02
N GLU A 192 11.19 7.68 7.04
CA GLU A 192 12.58 7.37 7.37
C GLU A 192 12.69 6.99 8.85
N GLY A 193 13.43 5.92 9.15
CA GLY A 193 13.60 5.47 10.52
C GLY A 193 14.20 4.07 10.64
N LYS A 194 14.33 3.59 11.89
CA LYS A 194 14.67 2.19 12.19
C LYS A 194 13.45 1.29 12.33
N SER A 195 12.32 1.88 12.70
CA SER A 195 11.02 1.22 12.81
C SER A 195 10.02 2.16 12.15
N VAL A 196 9.36 1.70 11.09
CA VAL A 196 8.40 2.49 10.32
C VAL A 196 7.19 1.61 10.05
N GLN A 197 6.02 2.13 10.36
CA GLN A 197 4.75 1.49 9.98
C GLN A 197 4.13 2.28 8.84
N PHE A 198 3.48 1.59 7.90
CA PHE A 198 2.48 2.17 7.01
C PHE A 198 1.16 1.44 7.26
N ALA A 199 0.10 2.18 7.55
CA ALA A 199 -1.25 1.64 7.68
C ALA A 199 -2.16 2.40 6.72
N ALA A 200 -2.76 1.66 5.79
CA ALA A 200 -3.60 2.22 4.75
C ALA A 200 -4.93 1.47 4.63
N VAL A 201 -5.97 2.19 4.24
CA VAL A 201 -7.26 1.63 3.84
C VAL A 201 -7.54 2.01 2.39
N LEU A 202 -7.82 1.01 1.56
CA LEU A 202 -8.19 1.15 0.16
C LEU A 202 -9.69 0.88 0.03
N GLU A 203 -10.46 1.93 -0.20
CA GLU A 203 -11.90 1.84 -0.47
C GLU A 203 -12.15 2.12 -1.95
N ALA A 204 -12.77 1.17 -2.64
CA ALA A 204 -13.25 1.38 -4.00
C ALA A 204 -14.75 1.69 -3.93
N VAL A 205 -15.17 2.79 -4.57
CA VAL A 205 -16.58 3.17 -4.64
C VAL A 205 -16.98 3.45 -6.08
N SER A 206 -18.22 3.10 -6.44
CA SER A 206 -18.79 3.56 -7.70
C SER A 206 -18.85 5.10 -7.68
N ASN A 207 -18.60 5.73 -8.83
CA ASN A 207 -18.67 7.18 -8.99
C ASN A 207 -20.10 7.75 -8.75
N THR A 208 -21.12 6.91 -8.63
CA THR A 208 -22.47 7.30 -8.21
C THR A 208 -22.68 7.29 -6.70
N GLU A 209 -21.73 6.76 -5.95
CA GLU A 209 -21.78 6.60 -4.50
C GLU A 209 -20.74 7.51 -3.82
N LYS A 210 -20.79 7.58 -2.49
CA LYS A 210 -19.81 8.32 -1.69
C LYS A 210 -19.01 7.33 -0.84
N SER A 211 -17.71 7.61 -0.73
CA SER A 211 -16.82 7.01 0.27
C SER A 211 -17.48 7.05 1.65
N GLN A 212 -17.48 5.90 2.31
CA GLN A 212 -18.03 5.70 3.66
C GLN A 212 -16.91 5.71 4.70
N VAL A 213 -15.65 5.48 4.32
CA VAL A 213 -14.51 5.68 5.21
C VAL A 213 -14.40 7.17 5.55
N ARG A 214 -14.54 7.50 6.83
CA ARG A 214 -14.50 8.88 7.36
C ARG A 214 -13.18 9.21 8.01
N GLU A 215 -12.53 8.22 8.61
CA GLU A 215 -11.27 8.36 9.33
C GLU A 215 -10.58 7.00 9.44
N VAL A 216 -9.25 7.03 9.43
CA VAL A 216 -8.41 5.87 9.70
C VAL A 216 -7.33 6.28 10.68
N SER A 217 -7.17 5.53 11.75
CA SER A 217 -6.08 5.71 12.72
C SER A 217 -5.41 4.38 13.00
N ALA A 218 -4.16 4.44 13.43
CA ALA A 218 -3.45 3.27 13.93
C ALA A 218 -2.67 3.64 15.19
N VAL A 219 -2.60 2.68 16.12
CA VAL A 219 -1.83 2.77 17.35
C VAL A 219 -1.01 1.50 17.48
N GLN A 220 0.27 1.65 17.80
CA GLN A 220 1.15 0.55 18.13
C GLN A 220 1.67 0.73 19.55
N ASP A 221 1.52 -0.32 20.36
CA ASP A 221 2.17 -0.44 21.67
C ASP A 221 2.96 -1.75 21.75
N ALA A 222 3.36 -2.12 22.97
CA ALA A 222 4.15 -3.34 23.20
C ALA A 222 3.35 -4.64 23.06
N GLU A 223 2.01 -4.57 23.14
CA GLU A 223 1.11 -5.72 23.13
C GLU A 223 0.50 -5.94 21.76
N ALA A 224 0.18 -4.89 21.02
CA ALA A 224 -0.49 -5.02 19.74
C ALA A 224 -0.31 -3.81 18.80
N GLN A 225 -0.63 -4.06 17.54
CA GLN A 225 -0.93 -3.06 16.54
C GLN A 225 -2.44 -3.02 16.33
N THR A 226 -3.02 -1.84 16.44
CA THR A 226 -4.46 -1.62 16.27
C THR A 226 -4.70 -0.64 15.13
N VAL A 227 -5.55 -1.00 14.18
CA VAL A 227 -6.06 -0.09 13.13
C VAL A 227 -7.56 0.08 13.34
N THR A 228 -7.99 1.32 13.41
CA THR A 228 -9.40 1.69 13.54
C THR A 228 -9.86 2.39 12.27
N VAL A 229 -10.96 1.91 11.69
CA VAL A 229 -11.62 2.47 10.51
C VAL A 229 -13.01 2.95 10.91
N ALA A 230 -13.24 4.26 10.85
CA ALA A 230 -14.57 4.82 10.97
C ALA A 230 -15.28 4.71 9.62
N TYR A 231 -16.25 3.80 9.50
CA TYR A 231 -16.95 3.48 8.25
C TYR A 231 -18.45 3.75 8.39
N GLY A 232 -19.00 4.72 7.67
CA GLY A 232 -20.39 5.15 7.83
C GLY A 232 -20.67 5.49 9.31
N ASP A 233 -21.68 4.87 9.92
CA ASP A 233 -22.01 5.06 11.35
C ASP A 233 -21.37 4.01 12.27
N ARG A 234 -20.50 3.13 11.75
CA ARG A 234 -19.83 2.07 12.52
C ARG A 234 -18.32 2.29 12.65
N GLU A 235 -17.74 1.57 13.60
CA GLU A 235 -16.30 1.49 13.82
C GLU A 235 -15.85 0.04 13.62
N ASP A 236 -14.86 -0.13 12.76
CA ASP A 236 -14.23 -1.42 12.48
C ASP A 236 -12.81 -1.38 13.08
N VAL A 237 -12.46 -2.40 13.86
CA VAL A 237 -11.21 -2.45 14.64
C VAL A 237 -10.46 -3.73 14.31
N LEU A 238 -9.27 -3.57 13.74
CA LEU A 238 -8.31 -4.64 13.53
C LEU A 238 -7.25 -4.58 14.63
N VAL A 239 -7.00 -5.72 15.26
CA VAL A 239 -5.91 -5.91 16.23
C VAL A 239 -5.02 -7.05 15.75
N PHE A 240 -3.72 -6.80 15.66
CA PHE A 240 -2.69 -7.82 15.49
C PHE A 240 -1.77 -7.81 16.71
N GLY A 241 -1.91 -8.83 17.55
CA GLY A 241 -1.18 -8.97 18.81
C GLY A 241 0.26 -9.42 18.61
N ALA A 242 1.14 -9.00 19.51
CA ALA A 242 2.52 -9.47 19.59
C ALA A 242 2.61 -10.98 19.91
N ASP A 243 1.52 -11.56 20.42
CA ASP A 243 1.33 -13.01 20.59
C ASP A 243 1.02 -13.75 19.28
N GLY A 244 0.93 -13.05 18.15
CA GLY A 244 0.62 -13.61 16.85
C GLY A 244 -0.87 -13.84 16.61
N THR A 245 -1.74 -13.26 17.43
CA THR A 245 -3.19 -13.36 17.23
C THR A 245 -3.71 -12.19 16.40
N LEU A 246 -4.60 -12.49 15.45
CA LEU A 246 -5.35 -11.49 14.68
C LEU A 246 -6.80 -11.53 15.14
N SER A 247 -7.36 -10.35 15.43
CA SER A 247 -8.79 -10.17 15.69
C SER A 247 -9.30 -9.00 14.88
N PHE A 248 -10.36 -9.20 14.09
CA PHE A 248 -11.06 -8.14 13.39
C PHE A 248 -12.50 -8.05 13.86
N THR A 249 -12.91 -6.86 14.26
CA THR A 249 -14.19 -6.57 14.88
C THR A 249 -14.91 -5.50 14.07
N ILE A 250 -16.18 -5.72 13.77
CA ILE A 250 -17.06 -4.74 13.10
C ILE A 250 -18.18 -4.39 14.08
N ASP A 251 -18.30 -3.10 14.41
CA ASP A 251 -19.31 -2.60 15.35
C ASP A 251 -19.35 -3.41 16.67
N GLY A 252 -18.17 -3.65 17.25
CA GLY A 252 -17.99 -4.41 18.49
C GLY A 252 -18.17 -5.92 18.38
N LYS A 253 -18.47 -6.49 17.20
CA LYS A 253 -18.60 -7.94 16.99
C LYS A 253 -17.39 -8.50 16.26
N GLN A 254 -16.73 -9.50 16.84
CA GLN A 254 -15.63 -10.20 16.16
C GLN A 254 -16.16 -10.91 14.92
N VAL A 255 -15.61 -10.58 13.76
CA VAL A 255 -15.99 -11.14 12.45
C VAL A 255 -14.91 -12.03 11.85
N LEU A 256 -13.66 -11.87 12.29
CA LEU A 256 -12.55 -12.72 11.87
C LEU A 256 -11.56 -12.86 13.03
N ARG A 257 -11.01 -14.07 13.18
CA ARG A 257 -9.89 -14.37 14.07
C ARG A 257 -8.90 -15.26 13.33
N GLY A 258 -7.62 -15.05 13.56
CA GLY A 258 -6.56 -15.94 13.10
C GLY A 258 -5.46 -16.02 14.15
N ASP A 259 -4.68 -17.08 14.10
CA ASP A 259 -3.47 -17.24 14.90
C ASP A 259 -2.31 -17.57 13.93
N VAL A 260 -1.08 -17.21 14.31
CA VAL A 260 0.10 -17.54 13.49
C VAL A 260 0.19 -19.04 13.22
N LEU A 261 0.64 -19.39 12.02
CA LEU A 261 0.85 -20.78 11.62
C LEU A 261 1.97 -21.39 12.47
N GLU A 262 1.72 -22.57 13.04
CA GLU A 262 2.76 -23.35 13.70
C GLU A 262 3.81 -23.79 12.65
N LYS A 263 5.10 -23.61 12.96
CA LYS A 263 6.22 -24.04 12.10
C LYS A 263 6.53 -25.52 12.25
#